data_AF-A0A3N4E5L9-F1
#
_entry.id   AF-A0A3N4E5L9-F1
#
_cell.length_a   1.000
_cell.length_b   1.000
_cell.length_c   1.000
_cell.angle_alpha   90.00
_cell.angle_beta   90.00
_cell.angle_gamma   90.00
#
_symmetry.space_group_name_H-M   'P 1'
#
loop_
_entity.id
_entity.type
_entity.pdbx_description
1 polymer ?
#
loop_
_entity_poly.entity_id
_entity_poly.type
_entity_poly.pdbx_seq_one_letter_code
_entity_poly.pdbx_strand_id
1 'polypeptide(L)'
;MRAVFSNKKKSDLHLAKSTVQRCRICPECAEGIKIEAKKCRYCGCSLMPCSEEELTQIEEAYSNELHKLEHGDIEQPVNKKYQNPDVWK
;
A
#
# COMPACT_ATOMS: atom_id res chain seq x y z
N MET A 1 -5.73 -38.81 5.67
CA MET A 1 -5.35 -37.81 6.69
C MET A 1 -5.89 -36.46 6.24
N ARG A 2 -6.82 -35.83 6.98
CA ARG A 2 -7.38 -34.52 6.63
C ARG A 2 -6.47 -33.42 7.17
N ALA A 3 -5.87 -32.62 6.30
CA ALA A 3 -5.06 -31.47 6.70
C ALA A 3 -5.99 -30.36 7.23
N VAL A 4 -5.87 -30.06 8.52
CA VAL A 4 -6.56 -28.93 9.17
C VAL A 4 -5.72 -27.68 8.88
N PHE A 5 -5.98 -27.02 7.75
CA PHE A 5 -5.30 -25.77 7.44
C PHE A 5 -5.83 -24.66 8.36
N SER A 6 -4.94 -24.21 9.24
CA SER A 6 -5.09 -23.19 10.27
C SER A 6 -5.92 -21.96 9.86
N ASN A 7 -7.09 -21.78 10.47
CA ASN A 7 -7.95 -20.58 10.36
C ASN A 7 -7.28 -19.26 10.84
N LYS A 8 -6.07 -19.33 11.41
CA LYS A 8 -5.35 -18.18 12.01
C LYS A 8 -4.88 -17.12 10.99
N LYS A 9 -4.74 -17.46 9.71
CA LYS A 9 -4.29 -16.52 8.66
C LYS A 9 -5.39 -15.56 8.15
N LYS A 10 -6.68 -15.92 8.26
CA LYS A 10 -7.80 -15.09 7.74
C LYS A 10 -8.12 -13.89 8.62
N SER A 11 -8.01 -14.03 9.95
CA SER A 11 -8.27 -12.94 10.90
C SER A 11 -7.21 -11.84 10.83
N ASP A 12 -5.96 -12.23 10.58
CA ASP A 12 -4.83 -11.32 10.45
C ASP A 12 -4.94 -10.45 9.20
N LEU A 13 -5.38 -11.04 8.08
CA LEU A 13 -5.64 -10.33 6.83
C LEU A 13 -6.77 -9.30 6.96
N HIS A 14 -7.86 -9.61 7.66
CA HIS A 14 -8.96 -8.65 7.86
C HIS A 14 -8.51 -7.44 8.70
N LEU A 15 -7.65 -7.67 9.70
CA LEU A 15 -7.05 -6.60 10.49
C LEU A 15 -6.03 -5.79 9.68
N ALA A 16 -5.21 -6.43 8.85
CA ALA A 16 -4.27 -5.74 7.96
C ALA A 16 -5.02 -4.85 6.95
N LYS A 17 -6.10 -5.36 6.33
CA LYS A 17 -6.93 -4.58 5.41
C LYS A 17 -7.59 -3.37 6.08
N SER A 18 -7.95 -3.45 7.37
CA SER A 18 -8.52 -2.30 8.08
C SER A 18 -7.50 -1.24 8.49
N THR A 19 -6.20 -1.55 8.42
CA THR A 19 -5.11 -0.59 8.67
C THR A 19 -4.72 0.21 7.43
N VAL A 20 -5.03 -0.28 6.22
CA VAL A 20 -4.84 0.50 4.99
C VAL A 20 -5.84 1.66 5.03
N GLN A 21 -5.36 2.90 5.05
CA GLN A 21 -6.22 4.09 5.06
C GLN A 21 -6.10 4.87 3.75
N ARG A 22 -7.24 5.35 3.25
CA ARG A 22 -7.29 6.32 2.16
C ARG A 22 -6.87 7.68 2.70
N CYS A 23 -5.58 7.96 2.60
CA CYS A 23 -4.96 9.21 3.00
C CYS A 23 -4.28 9.86 1.81
N ARG A 24 -4.15 11.19 1.88
CA ARG A 24 -3.31 11.96 0.97
C ARG A 24 -2.24 12.72 1.75
N ILE A 25 -1.31 13.33 1.03
CA ILE A 25 -0.19 14.06 1.64
C ILE A 25 -0.54 15.55 1.72
N CYS A 26 -0.23 16.16 2.87
CA CYS A 26 -0.34 17.61 3.01
C CYS A 26 0.71 18.30 2.13
N PRO A 27 0.35 19.25 1.25
CA PRO A 27 1.30 19.91 0.35
C PRO A 27 2.32 20.80 1.09
N GLU A 28 2.00 21.25 2.30
CA GLU A 28 2.84 22.17 3.08
C GLU A 28 3.85 21.42 3.97
N CYS A 29 3.42 20.35 4.63
CA CYS A 29 4.23 19.66 5.65
C CYS A 29 4.47 18.17 5.37
N ALA A 30 4.05 17.68 4.20
CA ALA A 30 4.19 16.29 3.75
C ALA A 30 3.56 15.21 4.65
N GLU A 31 2.73 15.60 5.61
CA GLU A 31 2.15 14.67 6.58
C GLU A 31 0.86 14.03 6.05
N GLY A 32 0.61 12.78 6.45
CA GLY A 32 -0.57 12.02 6.06
C GLY A 32 -1.86 12.60 6.64
N ILE A 33 -2.79 12.97 5.75
CA ILE A 33 -4.08 13.57 6.08
C ILE A 33 -5.22 12.78 5.44
N LYS A 34 -6.42 12.86 6.03
CA LYS A 34 -7.63 12.29 5.41
C LYS A 34 -7.96 13.03 4.12
N ILE A 35 -8.49 12.32 3.13
CA ILE A 35 -8.89 12.92 1.84
C ILE A 35 -9.90 14.05 2.04
N GLU A 36 -10.86 13.86 2.94
CA GLU A 36 -11.91 14.83 3.25
C GLU A 36 -11.44 15.95 4.21
N ALA A 37 -10.17 15.96 4.61
CA ALA A 37 -9.66 16.97 5.54
C ALA A 37 -9.60 18.35 4.86
N LYS A 38 -10.33 19.31 5.42
CA LYS A 38 -10.29 20.73 5.02
C LYS A 38 -9.14 21.51 5.66
N LYS A 39 -8.50 20.94 6.69
CA LYS A 39 -7.40 21.56 7.42
C LYS A 39 -6.39 20.50 7.84
N CYS A 40 -5.10 20.78 7.69
CA CYS A 40 -4.06 19.88 8.17
C CYS A 40 -4.03 19.90 9.71
N ARG A 41 -4.08 18.71 10.32
CA ARG A 41 -4.00 18.57 11.79
C ARG A 41 -2.61 18.84 12.37
N TYR A 42 -1.58 18.87 11.52
CA TYR A 42 -0.19 18.99 11.92
C TYR A 42 0.33 20.42 11.76
N CYS A 43 0.27 20.98 10.56
CA CYS A 43 0.72 22.35 10.31
C CYS A 43 -0.42 23.39 10.40
N GLY A 44 -1.68 22.97 10.41
CA GLY A 44 -2.82 23.88 10.49
C GLY A 44 -3.17 24.60 9.19
N CYS A 45 -2.53 24.31 8.06
CA CYS A 45 -2.87 24.93 6.79
C CYS A 45 -4.28 24.54 6.31
N SER A 46 -4.93 25.44 5.58
CA SER A 46 -6.19 25.16 4.89
C SER A 46 -5.91 24.32 3.65
N LEU A 47 -6.65 23.23 3.50
CA LEU A 47 -6.47 22.28 2.43
C LEU A 47 -7.59 22.46 1.41
N MET A 48 -7.22 22.49 0.13
CA MET A 48 -8.20 22.44 -0.96
C MET A 48 -8.83 21.06 -1.06
N PRO A 49 -10.10 20.94 -1.47
CA PRO A 49 -10.72 19.63 -1.74
C PRO A 49 -9.84 18.81 -2.69
N CYS A 50 -9.79 17.49 -2.46
CA CYS A 50 -9.14 16.56 -3.38
C CYS A 50 -9.89 16.60 -4.73
N SER A 51 -9.17 16.69 -5.86
CA SER A 51 -9.81 16.59 -7.18
C SER A 51 -10.27 15.15 -7.44
N GLU A 52 -11.15 14.97 -8.43
CA GLU A 52 -11.61 13.65 -8.86
C GLU A 52 -10.46 12.78 -9.39
N GLU A 53 -9.49 13.39 -10.07
CA GLU A 53 -8.31 12.70 -10.59
C GLU A 53 -7.42 12.19 -9.45
N GLU A 54 -7.18 13.03 -8.43
CA GLU A 54 -6.41 12.63 -7.25
C GLU A 54 -7.14 11.56 -6.44
N LEU A 55 -8.46 11.64 -6.34
CA LEU A 55 -9.26 10.63 -5.66
C LEU A 55 -9.11 9.27 -6.32
N THR A 56 -9.18 9.23 -7.66
CA THR A 56 -8.98 8.01 -8.46
C THR A 56 -7.61 7.40 -8.21
N GLN A 57 -6.55 8.21 -8.23
CA GLN A 57 -5.18 7.75 -7.98
C GLN A 57 -5.02 7.16 -6.56
N ILE A 58 -5.62 7.80 -5.56
CA ILE A 58 -5.58 7.31 -4.17
C ILE A 58 -6.36 6.00 -4.04
N GLU A 59 -7.49 5.86 -4.73
CA GLU A 59 -8.29 4.63 -4.73
C GLU A 59 -7.56 3.47 -5.43
N GLU A 60 -6.92 3.72 -6.56
CA GLU A 60 -6.09 2.74 -7.25
C GLU A 60 -4.89 2.31 -6.39
N ALA A 61 -4.21 3.26 -5.76
CA ALA A 61 -3.11 2.98 -4.83
C ALA A 61 -3.59 2.12 -3.65
N TYR A 62 -4.74 2.47 -3.06
CA TYR A 62 -5.37 1.70 -1.98
C TYR A 62 -5.71 0.27 -2.41
N SER A 63 -6.32 0.10 -3.60
CA SER A 63 -6.67 -1.20 -4.16
C SER A 63 -5.42 -2.06 -4.40
N ASN A 64 -4.37 -1.46 -4.95
CA ASN A 64 -3.08 -2.13 -5.16
C ASN A 64 -2.41 -2.54 -3.85
N GLU A 65 -2.46 -1.69 -2.82
CA GLU A 65 -1.93 -2.02 -1.49
C GLU A 65 -2.70 -3.16 -0.83
N LEU A 66 -4.03 -3.16 -0.94
CA LEU A 66 -4.86 -4.30 -0.51
C LEU A 66 -4.50 -5.58 -1.27
N HIS A 67 -4.32 -5.52 -2.59
CA HIS A 67 -3.98 -6.68 -3.40
C HIS A 67 -2.64 -7.30 -3.00
N LYS A 68 -1.64 -6.47 -2.67
CA LYS A 68 -0.33 -6.90 -2.13
C LYS A 68 -0.45 -7.63 -0.78
N LEU A 69 -1.46 -7.31 0.02
CA LEU A 69 -1.71 -8.01 1.29
C LEU A 69 -2.39 -9.37 1.10
N GLU A 70 -3.17 -9.53 0.02
CA GLU A 70 -3.86 -10.80 -0.29
C GLU A 70 -2.93 -11.84 -0.93
N HIS A 71 -2.03 -11.38 -1.80
CA HIS A 71 -1.01 -12.19 -2.42
C HIS A 71 0.27 -12.09 -1.59
N GLY A 72 0.44 -12.99 -0.62
CA GLY A 72 1.66 -13.15 0.18
C GLY A 72 2.88 -13.63 -0.61
N ASP A 73 3.12 -13.06 -1.78
CA ASP A 73 4.26 -13.35 -2.64
C ASP A 73 5.35 -12.31 -2.34
N ILE A 74 6.34 -12.77 -1.59
CA ILE A 74 7.65 -12.13 -1.47
C ILE A 74 8.21 -12.03 -2.90
N GLU A 75 8.04 -10.89 -3.56
CA GLU A 75 8.91 -10.58 -4.69
C GLU A 75 10.31 -10.33 -4.12
N GLN A 76 11.16 -11.35 -4.18
CA GLN A 76 12.60 -11.13 -4.06
C GLN A 76 12.94 -10.04 -5.08
N PRO A 77 13.61 -8.94 -4.69
CA PRO A 77 14.19 -8.06 -5.68
C PRO A 77 15.18 -8.91 -6.47
N VAL A 78 14.86 -9.17 -7.74
CA VAL A 78 15.78 -9.77 -8.71
C VAL A 78 17.02 -8.87 -8.77
N ASN A 79 18.02 -9.20 -7.98
CA ASN A 79 19.35 -8.62 -8.08
C ASN A 79 19.92 -9.11 -9.41
N LYS A 80 19.70 -8.33 -10.47
CA LYS A 80 20.22 -8.55 -11.84
C LYS A 80 21.74 -8.37 -11.91
N LYS A 81 22.52 -8.99 -11.02
CA LYS A 81 23.99 -9.00 -11.04
C LYS A 81 24.60 -10.34 -11.44
N TYR A 82 23.81 -11.34 -11.81
CA TYR A 82 24.34 -12.60 -12.33
C TYR A 82 23.75 -12.92 -13.71
N GLN A 83 23.96 -11.99 -14.65
CA GLN A 83 24.06 -12.35 -16.05
C GLN A 83 25.56 -12.29 -16.38
N ASN A 84 26.27 -13.41 -16.31
CA ASN A 84 27.38 -13.60 -17.21
C ASN A 84 27.44 -15.07 -17.67
N PRO A 85 27.11 -15.33 -18.96
CA PRO A 85 27.24 -16.65 -19.56
C PRO A 85 28.67 -16.82 -20.07
N ASP A 86 29.56 -17.34 -19.23
CA ASP A 86 30.91 -17.68 -19.67
C ASP A 86 31.21 -19.18 -19.46
N VAL A 87 31.08 -19.87 -20.60
CA VAL A 87 32.05 -20.85 -21.10
C VAL A 87 32.08 -22.21 -20.42
N TRP A 88 31.38 -23.14 -21.07
CA TRP A 88 31.87 -24.52 -21.20
C TRP A 88 33.28 -24.51 -21.82
N LYS A 89 34.28 -24.83 -21.02
CA LYS A 89 35.54 -25.44 -21.47
C LYS A 89 36.02 -26.43 -20.43
#